data_AF-A0A427YG68-F1
#
_entry.id   AF-A0A427YG68-F1
#
_cell.length_a   1.000
_cell.length_b   1.000
_cell.length_c   1.000
_cell.angle_alpha   90.00
_cell.angle_beta   90.00
_cell.angle_gamma   90.00
#
_symmetry.space_group_name_H-M   'P 1'
#
loop_
_entity.id
_entity.type
_entity.pdbx_description
1 polymer ?
#
loop_
_entity_poly.entity_id
_entity_poly.type
_entity_poly.pdbx_seq_one_letter_code
_entity_poly.pdbx_strand_id
1 'polypeptide(L)'
;MVPPILPSPDFYKYFNDFYIDTEYSGLPVNTQYKLYPQPSRAGTGLKGSALIYFPDGYDQGTERYPVLYWLHGGLANQRQGFWGVGLYHKAMTEGTMPKTIIVLVQALPVGWYADSKDGSRPIATIMTRDLVDYMDSTYRTIARREARWIEGFSMGGYGALHLAFGHPETYGAVSMIAGALLRRLEQEPIERTHDTFFDDQEYFTACHPITLLEKNGDALRNRTLVRLLSAELDTRQTEPIAAMQRNMERLKVPHKSIEIKGADRSYDSILAGTGSYAYEFWAEAAARMKIS
;
A
#
# COMPACT_ATOMS: atom_id res chain seq x y z
N MET A 1 22.69 10.39 -27.10
CA MET A 1 21.97 9.36 -26.31
C MET A 1 20.94 8.74 -27.23
N VAL A 2 20.88 7.41 -27.31
CA VAL A 2 19.78 6.72 -27.97
C VAL A 2 18.56 6.88 -27.06
N PRO A 3 17.41 7.37 -27.55
CA PRO A 3 16.21 7.43 -26.74
C PRO A 3 15.86 6.02 -26.24
N PRO A 4 15.39 5.86 -25.00
CA PRO A 4 15.02 4.55 -24.48
C PRO A 4 13.94 3.96 -25.38
N ILE A 5 14.05 2.66 -25.66
CA ILE A 5 13.03 1.94 -26.43
C ILE A 5 11.83 1.80 -25.51
N LEU A 6 10.75 2.51 -25.85
CA LEU A 6 9.48 2.36 -25.14
C LEU A 6 8.89 0.97 -25.41
N PRO A 7 8.19 0.37 -24.44
CA PRO A 7 7.43 -0.85 -24.66
C PRO A 7 6.39 -0.67 -25.75
N SER A 8 5.95 -1.80 -26.33
CA SER A 8 4.89 -1.76 -27.33
C SER A 8 3.61 -1.17 -26.74
N PRO A 9 2.78 -0.49 -27.55
CA PRO A 9 1.45 -0.04 -27.12
C PRO A 9 0.60 -1.17 -26.53
N ASP A 10 0.78 -2.41 -27.01
CA ASP A 10 0.05 -3.59 -26.50
C ASP A 10 0.43 -3.97 -25.06
N PHE A 11 1.70 -3.78 -24.67
CA PHE A 11 2.15 -4.01 -23.29
C PHE A 11 1.37 -3.13 -22.32
N TYR A 12 1.31 -1.83 -22.62
CA TYR A 12 0.62 -0.86 -21.78
C TYR A 12 -0.88 -1.05 -21.79
N LYS A 13 -1.48 -1.35 -22.95
CA LYS A 13 -2.91 -1.66 -23.06
C LYS A 13 -3.33 -2.79 -22.12
N TYR A 14 -2.58 -3.89 -22.08
CA TYR A 14 -2.89 -5.02 -21.19
C TYR A 14 -2.93 -4.59 -19.72
N PHE A 15 -1.93 -3.84 -19.26
CA PHE A 15 -1.86 -3.44 -17.85
C PHE A 15 -2.80 -2.30 -17.49
N ASN A 16 -3.12 -1.40 -18.43
CA ASN A 16 -4.00 -0.24 -18.19
C ASN A 16 -5.47 -0.61 -18.02
N ASP A 17 -5.88 -1.80 -18.46
CA ASP A 17 -7.26 -2.29 -18.30
C ASP A 17 -7.43 -3.19 -17.07
N PHE A 18 -6.36 -3.47 -16.32
CA PHE A 18 -6.32 -4.46 -15.24
C PHE A 18 -6.83 -3.94 -13.87
N TYR A 19 -7.89 -3.14 -13.89
CA TYR A 19 -8.59 -2.66 -12.68
C TYR A 19 -9.46 -3.74 -12.02
N ILE A 20 -9.87 -4.74 -12.80
CA ILE A 20 -10.67 -5.87 -12.35
C ILE A 20 -9.85 -7.13 -12.60
N ASP A 21 -9.52 -7.81 -11.51
CA ASP A 21 -8.90 -9.12 -11.55
C ASP A 21 -9.99 -10.19 -11.60
N THR A 22 -10.13 -10.85 -12.75
CA THR A 22 -11.19 -11.81 -12.99
C THR A 22 -10.93 -13.19 -12.37
N GLU A 23 -9.74 -13.41 -11.80
CA GLU A 23 -9.38 -14.67 -11.14
C GLU A 23 -9.47 -14.55 -9.62
N TYR A 24 -10.44 -15.23 -9.03
CA TYR A 24 -10.74 -15.15 -7.59
C TYR A 24 -11.05 -16.52 -6.96
N SER A 25 -10.47 -17.60 -7.51
CA SER A 25 -10.53 -18.93 -6.89
C SER A 25 -9.52 -19.08 -5.75
N GLY A 26 -9.77 -20.01 -4.83
CA GLY A 26 -8.82 -20.33 -3.76
C GLY A 26 -8.64 -19.21 -2.74
N LEU A 27 -9.71 -18.43 -2.50
CA LEU A 27 -9.66 -17.33 -1.55
C LEU A 27 -9.26 -17.82 -0.14
N PRO A 28 -8.45 -17.05 0.60
CA PRO A 28 -8.19 -17.32 2.00
C PRO A 28 -9.49 -17.36 2.82
N VAL A 29 -9.41 -17.93 4.02
CA VAL A 29 -10.53 -17.95 4.98
C VAL A 29 -11.15 -16.56 5.15
N ASN A 30 -12.47 -16.51 5.29
CA ASN A 30 -13.27 -15.29 5.48
C ASN A 30 -13.04 -14.18 4.45
N THR A 31 -12.52 -14.51 3.26
CA THR A 31 -12.22 -13.54 2.20
C THR A 31 -13.28 -13.59 1.11
N GLN A 32 -13.77 -12.42 0.71
CA GLN A 32 -14.77 -12.27 -0.34
C GLN A 32 -14.24 -11.41 -1.49
N TYR A 33 -14.52 -11.81 -2.72
CA TYR A 33 -14.30 -10.97 -3.89
C TYR A 33 -15.42 -9.93 -4.04
N LYS A 34 -15.05 -8.67 -4.27
CA LYS A 34 -15.99 -7.56 -4.46
C LYS A 34 -15.58 -6.69 -5.63
N LEU A 35 -16.59 -6.18 -6.31
CA LEU A 35 -16.45 -5.04 -7.21
C LEU A 35 -16.92 -3.79 -6.50
N TYR A 36 -16.20 -2.69 -6.69
CA TYR A 36 -16.54 -1.39 -6.13
C TYR A 36 -16.52 -0.31 -7.22
N PRO A 37 -17.36 0.74 -7.09
CA PRO A 37 -17.41 1.83 -8.06
C PRO A 37 -16.13 2.67 -8.01
N GLN A 38 -15.66 3.14 -9.18
CA GLN A 38 -14.50 4.04 -9.31
C GLN A 38 -14.92 5.34 -10.03
N PRO A 39 -15.73 6.20 -9.39
CA PRO A 39 -16.23 7.45 -9.98
C PRO A 39 -15.13 8.46 -10.34
N SER A 40 -13.90 8.29 -9.83
CA SER A 40 -12.75 9.14 -10.19
C SER A 40 -12.26 8.93 -11.61
N ARG A 41 -12.54 7.78 -12.22
CA ARG A 41 -12.09 7.48 -13.58
C ARG A 41 -12.98 8.18 -14.60
N ALA A 42 -12.38 8.62 -15.71
CA ALA A 42 -13.12 9.18 -16.81
C ALA A 42 -14.04 8.13 -17.45
N GLY A 43 -15.34 8.22 -17.16
CA GLY A 43 -16.36 7.30 -17.68
C GLY A 43 -17.46 7.03 -16.65
N THR A 44 -18.57 6.45 -17.09
CA THR A 44 -19.71 6.12 -16.23
C THR A 44 -19.72 4.66 -15.84
N GLY A 45 -19.97 4.35 -14.57
CA GLY A 45 -20.18 2.96 -14.12
C GLY A 45 -18.92 2.10 -14.07
N LEU A 46 -17.73 2.71 -14.15
CA LEU A 46 -16.45 2.00 -14.03
C LEU A 46 -16.28 1.42 -12.63
N LYS A 47 -15.68 0.23 -12.58
CA LYS A 47 -15.44 -0.52 -11.34
C LYS A 47 -14.00 -0.98 -11.26
N GLY A 48 -13.56 -1.24 -10.03
CA GLY A 48 -12.39 -2.04 -9.72
C GLY A 48 -12.78 -3.25 -8.89
N SER A 49 -11.84 -4.17 -8.70
CA SER A 49 -11.99 -5.31 -7.79
C SER A 49 -11.19 -5.13 -6.49
N ALA A 50 -11.61 -5.83 -5.45
CA ALA A 50 -10.83 -6.02 -4.23
C ALA A 50 -11.18 -7.38 -3.61
N LEU A 51 -10.26 -7.92 -2.83
CA LEU A 51 -10.55 -9.03 -1.93
C LEU A 51 -10.62 -8.50 -0.50
N ILE A 52 -11.72 -8.81 0.17
CA ILE A 52 -12.01 -8.29 1.51
C ILE A 52 -12.09 -9.45 2.48
N TYR A 53 -11.14 -9.49 3.40
CA TYR A 53 -11.14 -10.38 4.55
C TYR A 53 -11.93 -9.76 5.70
N PHE A 54 -12.81 -10.55 6.31
CA PHE A 54 -13.56 -10.17 7.50
C PHE A 54 -13.07 -10.98 8.72
N PRO A 55 -12.87 -10.34 9.89
CA PRO A 55 -12.46 -11.04 11.09
C PRO A 55 -13.57 -11.96 11.62
N ASP A 56 -13.20 -13.01 12.36
CA ASP A 56 -14.16 -13.94 12.97
C ASP A 56 -15.21 -13.23 13.82
N GLY A 57 -16.47 -13.62 13.65
CA GLY A 57 -17.60 -12.99 14.35
C GLY A 57 -18.18 -11.77 13.64
N TYR A 58 -17.65 -11.36 12.48
CA TYR A 58 -18.15 -10.20 11.75
C TYR A 58 -19.67 -10.31 11.51
N ASP A 59 -20.15 -11.38 10.88
CA ASP A 59 -21.57 -11.51 10.50
C ASP A 59 -22.55 -11.55 11.70
N GLN A 60 -22.07 -11.91 12.89
CA GLN A 60 -22.90 -12.08 14.08
C GLN A 60 -22.91 -10.84 15.00
N GLY A 61 -22.01 -9.87 14.79
CA GLY A 61 -21.82 -8.72 15.66
C GLY A 61 -22.35 -7.39 15.14
N THR A 62 -22.25 -6.34 15.97
CA THR A 62 -22.49 -4.94 15.56
C THR A 62 -21.23 -4.08 15.70
N GLU A 63 -20.11 -4.69 16.07
CA GLU A 63 -18.81 -4.04 16.22
C GLU A 63 -18.33 -3.45 14.89
N ARG A 64 -17.63 -2.31 15.00
CA ARG A 64 -16.94 -1.66 13.90
C ARG A 64 -15.43 -1.92 14.01
N TYR A 65 -14.79 -2.14 12.87
CA TYR A 65 -13.41 -2.61 12.80
C TYR A 65 -12.47 -1.57 12.16
N PRO A 66 -11.19 -1.51 12.59
CA PRO A 66 -10.16 -0.86 11.77
C PRO A 66 -10.02 -1.58 10.42
N VAL A 67 -9.45 -0.87 9.44
CA VAL A 67 -9.23 -1.38 8.09
C VAL A 67 -7.76 -1.29 7.73
N LEU A 68 -7.17 -2.40 7.30
CA LEU A 68 -5.84 -2.48 6.71
C LEU A 68 -5.96 -2.63 5.19
N TYR A 69 -5.52 -1.62 4.45
CA TYR A 69 -5.39 -1.68 2.99
C TYR A 69 -4.02 -2.24 2.63
N TRP A 70 -3.99 -3.36 1.91
CA TRP A 70 -2.77 -4.04 1.52
C TRP A 70 -2.52 -3.89 0.01
N LEU A 71 -1.31 -3.45 -0.35
CA LEU A 71 -0.92 -3.10 -1.71
C LEU A 71 0.13 -4.08 -2.28
N HIS A 72 -0.15 -4.62 -3.46
CA HIS A 72 0.73 -5.56 -4.16
C HIS A 72 1.96 -4.89 -4.81
N GLY A 73 2.95 -5.71 -5.14
CA GLY A 73 4.13 -5.31 -5.90
C GLY A 73 3.84 -5.08 -7.39
N GLY A 74 4.82 -4.54 -8.10
CA GLY A 74 4.71 -4.33 -9.55
C GLY A 74 4.60 -5.65 -10.30
N LEU A 75 3.82 -5.66 -11.37
CA LEU A 75 3.47 -6.84 -12.17
C LEU A 75 2.69 -7.94 -11.43
N ALA A 76 2.30 -7.70 -10.17
CA ALA A 76 1.45 -8.59 -9.39
C ALA A 76 -0.02 -8.10 -9.38
N ASN A 77 -0.82 -8.68 -8.49
CA ASN A 77 -2.23 -8.36 -8.27
C ASN A 77 -2.61 -8.59 -6.80
N GLN A 78 -3.87 -8.33 -6.44
CA GLN A 78 -4.42 -8.49 -5.09
C GLN A 78 -4.15 -9.87 -4.44
N ARG A 79 -3.98 -10.95 -5.22
CA ARG A 79 -3.75 -12.31 -4.69
C ARG A 79 -2.38 -12.48 -4.03
N GLN A 80 -1.42 -11.60 -4.31
CA GLN A 80 -0.11 -11.64 -3.63
C GLN A 80 -0.23 -11.51 -2.11
N GLY A 81 -1.31 -10.90 -1.61
CA GLY A 81 -1.57 -10.76 -0.18
C GLY A 81 -2.11 -12.01 0.53
N PHE A 82 -2.39 -13.11 -0.19
CA PHE A 82 -3.02 -14.32 0.39
C PHE A 82 -2.25 -14.87 1.57
N TRP A 83 -0.93 -14.93 1.43
CA TRP A 83 -0.05 -15.42 2.48
C TRP A 83 -0.15 -14.56 3.75
N GLY A 84 -0.19 -13.23 3.59
CA GLY A 84 -0.37 -12.28 4.68
C GLY A 84 -1.71 -12.42 5.39
N VAL A 85 -2.79 -12.67 4.65
CA VAL A 85 -4.12 -12.88 5.26
C VAL A 85 -4.12 -14.07 6.21
N GLY A 86 -3.52 -15.21 5.83
CA GLY A 86 -3.43 -16.37 6.72
C GLY A 86 -2.66 -16.06 8.02
N LEU A 87 -1.58 -15.29 7.89
CA LEU A 87 -0.76 -14.84 8.99
C LEU A 87 -1.52 -13.87 9.93
N TYR A 88 -2.21 -12.87 9.38
CA TYR A 88 -3.02 -11.94 10.17
C TYR A 88 -4.25 -12.59 10.79
N HIS A 89 -4.91 -13.52 10.09
CA HIS A 89 -6.02 -14.29 10.64
C HIS A 89 -5.59 -15.02 11.91
N LYS A 90 -4.47 -15.75 11.86
CA LYS A 90 -3.92 -16.44 13.03
C LYS A 90 -3.65 -15.47 14.19
N ALA A 91 -3.02 -14.33 13.93
CA ALA A 91 -2.72 -13.33 14.97
C ALA A 91 -3.98 -12.70 15.58
N MET A 92 -5.04 -12.51 14.79
CA MET A 92 -6.34 -12.05 15.31
C MET A 92 -7.00 -13.11 16.19
N THR A 93 -6.93 -14.39 15.80
CA THR A 93 -7.47 -15.52 16.57
C THR A 93 -6.70 -15.73 17.89
N GLU A 94 -5.39 -15.52 17.88
CA GLU A 94 -4.53 -15.58 19.07
C GLU A 94 -4.58 -14.31 19.93
N GLY A 95 -5.26 -13.26 19.46
CA GLY A 95 -5.41 -11.99 20.18
C GLY A 95 -4.16 -11.10 20.21
N THR A 96 -3.13 -11.42 19.42
CA THR A 96 -1.90 -10.60 19.28
C THR A 96 -2.07 -9.45 18.28
N MET A 97 -3.10 -9.53 17.43
CA MET A 97 -3.57 -8.44 16.57
C MET A 97 -5.06 -8.17 16.87
N PRO A 98 -5.50 -6.91 16.91
CA PRO A 98 -6.93 -6.60 16.99
C PRO A 98 -7.68 -7.13 15.76
N LYS A 99 -8.95 -7.52 15.94
CA LYS A 99 -9.84 -7.85 14.82
C LYS A 99 -9.87 -6.68 13.84
N THR A 100 -9.53 -6.95 12.58
CA THR A 100 -9.30 -5.94 11.54
C THR A 100 -9.88 -6.45 10.23
N ILE A 101 -10.55 -5.58 9.47
CA ILE A 101 -10.92 -5.86 8.08
C ILE A 101 -9.67 -5.66 7.22
N ILE A 102 -9.34 -6.59 6.35
CA ILE A 102 -8.19 -6.46 5.44
C ILE A 102 -8.70 -6.35 4.02
N VAL A 103 -8.28 -5.30 3.32
CA VAL A 103 -8.62 -5.07 1.91
C VAL A 103 -7.35 -5.32 1.09
N LEU A 104 -7.29 -6.45 0.40
CA LEU A 104 -6.27 -6.69 -0.62
C LEU A 104 -6.71 -5.95 -1.88
N VAL A 105 -5.98 -4.88 -2.20
CA VAL A 105 -6.36 -3.94 -3.24
C VAL A 105 -5.96 -4.49 -4.62
N GLN A 106 -6.87 -4.48 -5.59
CA GLN A 106 -6.49 -4.56 -7.00
C GLN A 106 -6.18 -3.16 -7.53
N ALA A 107 -4.94 -2.94 -7.91
CA ALA A 107 -4.51 -1.75 -8.65
C ALA A 107 -3.88 -2.18 -9.98
N LEU A 108 -3.48 -1.22 -10.81
CA LEU A 108 -2.77 -1.53 -12.04
C LEU A 108 -1.42 -2.17 -11.72
N PRO A 109 -1.02 -3.25 -12.41
CA PRO A 109 0.28 -3.88 -12.20
C PRO A 109 1.47 -2.97 -12.53
N VAL A 110 1.24 -1.93 -13.37
CA VAL A 110 2.13 -0.78 -13.56
C VAL A 110 1.31 0.50 -13.37
N GLY A 111 1.64 1.28 -12.34
CA GLY A 111 0.82 2.42 -11.92
C GLY A 111 1.35 3.16 -10.71
N TRP A 112 2.21 2.52 -9.91
CA TRP A 112 2.92 3.12 -8.77
C TRP A 112 2.01 3.69 -7.67
N TYR A 113 0.72 3.34 -7.70
CA TYR A 113 -0.30 3.89 -6.80
C TYR A 113 -0.35 5.43 -6.83
N ALA A 114 0.13 6.05 -7.91
CA ALA A 114 0.12 7.48 -8.14
C ALA A 114 -0.90 7.80 -9.23
N ASP A 115 -1.47 9.00 -9.16
CA ASP A 115 -2.16 9.54 -10.33
C ASP A 115 -1.14 9.73 -11.46
N SER A 116 -1.48 9.35 -12.69
CA SER A 116 -0.59 9.54 -13.83
C SER A 116 -0.46 11.02 -14.18
N LYS A 117 0.69 11.43 -14.72
CA LYS A 117 0.98 12.84 -15.05
C LYS A 117 -0.04 13.46 -16.00
N ASP A 118 -0.52 12.68 -16.96
CA ASP A 118 -1.54 13.08 -17.94
C ASP A 118 -2.97 13.06 -17.35
N GLY A 119 -3.14 12.61 -16.11
CA GLY A 119 -4.42 12.50 -15.40
C GLY A 119 -5.31 11.34 -15.86
N SER A 120 -4.88 10.52 -16.82
CA SER A 120 -5.73 9.44 -17.38
C SER A 120 -5.96 8.27 -16.42
N ARG A 121 -5.05 8.08 -15.45
CA ARG A 121 -5.08 6.98 -14.47
C ARG A 121 -5.00 7.54 -13.05
N PRO A 122 -6.13 7.90 -12.43
CA PRO A 122 -6.18 8.52 -11.12
C PRO A 122 -6.07 7.48 -9.98
N ILE A 123 -4.98 6.70 -9.96
CA ILE A 123 -4.84 5.55 -9.04
C ILE A 123 -4.78 6.00 -7.58
N ALA A 124 -4.00 7.04 -7.25
CA ALA A 124 -3.93 7.53 -5.88
C ALA A 124 -5.30 8.00 -5.39
N THR A 125 -5.99 8.76 -6.24
CA THR A 125 -7.33 9.25 -5.97
C THR A 125 -8.34 8.09 -5.76
N ILE A 126 -8.30 7.04 -6.58
CA ILE A 126 -9.16 5.86 -6.40
C ILE A 126 -8.90 5.21 -5.03
N MET A 127 -7.63 5.04 -4.64
CA MET A 127 -7.29 4.32 -3.41
C MET A 127 -7.61 5.11 -2.14
N THR A 128 -7.41 6.43 -2.16
CA THR A 128 -7.61 7.30 -0.99
C THR A 128 -9.06 7.76 -0.85
N ARG A 129 -9.81 7.87 -1.95
CA ARG A 129 -11.21 8.34 -1.93
C ARG A 129 -12.18 7.23 -2.27
N ASP A 130 -12.23 6.78 -3.52
CA ASP A 130 -13.32 5.91 -4.01
C ASP A 130 -13.41 4.60 -3.22
N LEU A 131 -12.27 3.94 -3.00
CA LEU A 131 -12.21 2.70 -2.25
C LEU A 131 -12.51 2.93 -0.76
N VAL A 132 -12.00 4.00 -0.17
CA VAL A 132 -12.25 4.34 1.24
C VAL A 132 -13.73 4.62 1.49
N ASP A 133 -14.33 5.46 0.64
CA ASP A 133 -15.75 5.80 0.71
C ASP A 133 -16.63 4.55 0.52
N TYR A 134 -16.27 3.68 -0.42
CA TYR A 134 -16.95 2.39 -0.59
C TYR A 134 -16.86 1.53 0.67
N MET A 135 -15.67 1.39 1.25
CA MET A 135 -15.48 0.58 2.44
C MET A 135 -16.27 1.11 3.64
N ASP A 136 -16.21 2.42 3.88
CA ASP A 136 -16.83 3.07 5.04
C ASP A 136 -18.36 3.15 4.94
N SER A 137 -18.90 3.22 3.72
CA SER A 137 -20.35 3.22 3.47
C SER A 137 -20.96 1.83 3.41
N THR A 138 -20.18 0.80 3.05
CA THR A 138 -20.70 -0.56 2.81
C THR A 138 -20.49 -1.49 4.01
N TYR A 139 -19.41 -1.31 4.76
CA TYR A 139 -19.00 -2.23 5.82
C TYR A 139 -18.96 -1.55 7.19
N ARG A 140 -18.91 -2.36 8.25
CA ARG A 140 -18.77 -1.86 9.64
C ARG A 140 -17.32 -1.47 9.91
N THR A 141 -16.86 -0.41 9.27
CA THR A 141 -15.54 0.17 9.53
C THR A 141 -15.63 1.24 10.63
N ILE A 142 -14.50 1.54 11.27
CA ILE A 142 -14.32 2.76 12.05
C ILE A 142 -13.81 3.84 11.08
N ALA A 143 -14.72 4.68 10.57
CA ALA A 143 -14.44 5.65 9.50
C ALA A 143 -13.65 6.89 9.97
N ARG A 144 -12.43 6.69 10.47
CA ARG A 144 -11.49 7.76 10.83
C ARG A 144 -10.06 7.33 10.56
N ARG A 145 -9.17 8.30 10.35
CA ARG A 145 -7.79 8.03 9.91
C ARG A 145 -7.01 7.13 10.85
N GLU A 146 -7.18 7.25 12.17
CA GLU A 146 -6.43 6.44 13.14
C GLU A 146 -6.74 4.94 12.99
N ALA A 147 -7.93 4.61 12.49
CA ALA A 147 -8.39 3.25 12.22
C ALA A 147 -8.22 2.82 10.76
N ARG A 148 -7.55 3.66 9.96
CA ARG A 148 -7.25 3.41 8.55
C ARG A 148 -5.76 3.22 8.38
N TRP A 149 -5.37 1.98 8.09
CA TRP A 149 -3.99 1.56 8.00
C TRP A 149 -3.66 1.13 6.58
N ILE A 150 -2.40 1.30 6.19
CA ILE A 150 -1.95 0.90 4.85
C ILE A 150 -0.62 0.16 4.92
N GLU A 151 -0.50 -0.90 4.14
CA GLU A 151 0.72 -1.67 3.99
C GLU A 151 0.96 -2.01 2.53
N GLY A 152 2.22 -2.14 2.11
CA GLY A 152 2.48 -2.73 0.81
C GLY A 152 3.90 -3.22 0.60
N PHE A 153 4.04 -4.04 -0.44
CA PHE A 153 5.30 -4.68 -0.81
C PHE A 153 5.88 -4.10 -2.11
N SER A 154 7.18 -3.80 -2.17
CA SER A 154 7.86 -3.37 -3.40
C SER A 154 7.25 -2.10 -4.00
N MET A 155 6.59 -2.16 -5.16
CA MET A 155 5.79 -1.04 -5.70
C MET A 155 4.67 -0.64 -4.74
N GLY A 156 4.02 -1.60 -4.07
CA GLY A 156 3.06 -1.35 -3.01
C GLY A 156 3.70 -0.74 -1.77
N GLY A 157 4.97 -1.01 -1.49
CA GLY A 157 5.70 -0.37 -0.39
C GLY A 157 5.97 1.12 -0.69
N TYR A 158 6.31 1.44 -1.94
CA TYR A 158 6.30 2.83 -2.42
C TYR A 158 4.89 3.43 -2.29
N GLY A 159 3.86 2.73 -2.79
CA GLY A 159 2.47 3.18 -2.77
C GLY A 159 1.93 3.44 -1.36
N ALA A 160 2.26 2.59 -0.39
CA ALA A 160 1.82 2.74 0.99
C ALA A 160 2.37 4.04 1.59
N LEU A 161 3.66 4.34 1.39
CA LEU A 161 4.26 5.59 1.82
C LEU A 161 3.75 6.79 1.00
N HIS A 162 3.63 6.65 -0.32
CA HIS A 162 3.11 7.70 -1.21
C HIS A 162 1.72 8.16 -0.76
N LEU A 163 0.79 7.22 -0.57
CA LEU A 163 -0.57 7.52 -0.16
C LEU A 163 -0.63 8.03 1.29
N ALA A 164 0.06 7.39 2.23
CA ALA A 164 0.03 7.81 3.62
C ALA A 164 0.66 9.19 3.85
N PHE A 165 1.74 9.51 3.13
CA PHE A 165 2.43 10.80 3.26
C PHE A 165 1.78 11.89 2.41
N GLY A 166 1.17 11.54 1.28
CA GLY A 166 0.39 12.46 0.45
C GLY A 166 -0.96 12.82 1.06
N HIS A 167 -1.55 11.91 1.82
CA HIS A 167 -2.88 12.01 2.42
C HIS A 167 -2.86 11.75 3.94
N PRO A 168 -2.13 12.56 4.73
CA PRO A 168 -2.00 12.37 6.17
C PRO A 168 -3.34 12.43 6.91
N GLU A 169 -4.35 13.09 6.33
CA GLU A 169 -5.73 13.12 6.82
C GLU A 169 -6.50 11.81 6.63
N THR A 170 -6.03 10.93 5.75
CA THR A 170 -6.72 9.67 5.40
C THR A 170 -6.16 8.48 6.17
N TYR A 171 -4.83 8.37 6.33
CA TYR A 171 -4.19 7.20 6.92
C TYR A 171 -3.49 7.52 8.25
N GLY A 172 -3.73 6.68 9.26
CA GLY A 172 -3.20 6.81 10.61
C GLY A 172 -1.99 5.93 10.90
N ALA A 173 -1.80 4.87 10.12
CA ALA A 173 -0.62 4.01 10.21
C ALA A 173 -0.19 3.51 8.83
N VAL A 174 1.11 3.39 8.63
CA VAL A 174 1.71 2.89 7.38
C VAL A 174 2.85 1.90 7.65
N SER A 175 2.85 0.80 6.91
CA SER A 175 3.92 -0.20 6.89
C SER A 175 4.47 -0.34 5.47
N MET A 176 5.74 -0.02 5.27
CA MET A 176 6.45 -0.28 4.02
C MET A 176 7.19 -1.61 4.12
N ILE A 177 7.04 -2.48 3.12
CA ILE A 177 7.78 -3.73 3.01
C ILE A 177 8.60 -3.72 1.71
N ALA A 178 9.93 -3.76 1.83
CA ALA A 178 10.89 -3.69 0.72
C ALA A 178 10.51 -2.65 -0.38
N GLY A 179 10.15 -1.43 0.02
CA GLY A 179 9.65 -0.40 -0.90
C GLY A 179 10.64 -0.07 -2.03
N ALA A 180 10.11 0.15 -3.24
CA ALA A 180 10.90 0.64 -4.38
C ALA A 180 11.08 2.17 -4.28
N LEU A 181 12.13 2.62 -3.59
CA LEU A 181 12.33 4.04 -3.23
C LEU A 181 13.47 4.71 -4.00
N LEU A 182 13.79 4.21 -5.20
CA LEU A 182 14.80 4.84 -6.03
C LEU A 182 14.38 6.27 -6.37
N ARG A 183 15.33 7.20 -6.28
CA ARG A 183 15.07 8.64 -6.46
C ARG A 183 15.22 9.12 -7.89
N ARG A 184 15.92 8.36 -8.71
CA ARG A 184 16.18 8.69 -10.10
C ARG A 184 15.37 7.76 -10.99
N LEU A 185 14.53 8.34 -11.82
CA LEU A 185 13.58 7.66 -12.69
C LEU A 185 14.30 6.73 -13.67
N GLU A 186 15.47 7.13 -14.17
CA GLU A 186 16.28 6.31 -15.07
C GLU A 186 16.85 5.04 -14.42
N GLN A 187 16.80 4.92 -13.08
CA GLN A 187 17.19 3.71 -12.38
C GLN A 187 16.03 2.72 -12.23
N GLU A 188 14.80 3.12 -12.55
CA GLU A 188 13.64 2.23 -12.61
C GLU A 188 13.40 1.73 -14.05
N PRO A 189 12.83 0.52 -14.22
CA PRO A 189 12.49 0.02 -15.54
C PRO A 189 11.43 0.90 -16.21
N ILE A 190 11.75 1.43 -17.39
CA ILE A 190 10.87 2.34 -18.15
C ILE A 190 9.50 1.69 -18.45
N GLU A 191 9.48 0.37 -18.62
CA GLU A 191 8.27 -0.43 -18.81
C GLU A 191 7.27 -0.25 -17.67
N ARG A 192 7.75 0.05 -16.46
CA ARG A 192 6.93 0.14 -15.25
C ARG A 192 6.58 1.57 -14.88
N THR A 193 7.31 2.55 -15.40
CA THR A 193 7.23 3.95 -14.95
C THR A 193 6.66 4.90 -16.00
N HIS A 194 6.85 4.62 -17.29
CA HIS A 194 6.51 5.56 -18.37
C HIS A 194 5.03 5.99 -18.34
N ASP A 195 4.07 5.07 -18.30
CA ASP A 195 2.65 5.45 -18.32
C ASP A 195 2.21 6.26 -17.10
N THR A 196 2.97 6.23 -16.01
CA THR A 196 2.67 6.99 -14.79
C THR A 196 3.35 8.34 -14.82
N PHE A 197 4.66 8.36 -15.10
CA PHE A 197 5.49 9.55 -14.93
C PHE A 197 5.89 10.23 -16.25
N PHE A 198 5.69 9.57 -17.39
CA PHE A 198 5.98 10.05 -18.75
C PHE A 198 7.42 10.53 -18.91
N ASP A 199 8.37 9.73 -18.40
CA ASP A 199 9.81 10.02 -18.37
C ASP A 199 10.17 11.38 -17.73
N ASP A 200 9.25 11.94 -16.93
CA ASP A 200 9.45 13.20 -16.24
C ASP A 200 9.98 12.96 -14.82
N GLN A 201 11.27 13.23 -14.65
CA GLN A 201 11.95 13.15 -13.36
C GLN A 201 11.38 14.15 -12.33
N GLU A 202 10.95 15.35 -12.74
CA GLU A 202 10.37 16.34 -11.83
C GLU A 202 9.04 15.84 -11.28
N TYR A 203 8.18 15.30 -12.15
CA TYR A 203 6.92 14.71 -11.73
C TYR A 203 7.11 13.46 -10.87
N PHE A 204 8.02 12.55 -11.26
CA PHE A 204 8.43 11.42 -10.42
C PHE A 204 8.90 11.87 -9.03
N THR A 205 9.74 12.92 -8.98
CA THR A 205 10.22 13.51 -7.74
C THR A 205 9.07 14.09 -6.91
N ALA A 206 8.11 14.78 -7.52
CA ALA A 206 6.94 15.34 -6.84
C ALA A 206 6.06 14.25 -6.20
N CYS A 207 5.92 13.09 -6.85
CA CYS A 207 5.20 11.94 -6.33
C CYS A 207 6.00 11.14 -5.29
N HIS A 208 7.33 11.28 -5.25
CA HIS A 208 8.18 10.41 -4.44
C HIS A 208 7.87 10.55 -2.94
N PRO A 209 7.79 9.45 -2.17
CA PRO A 209 7.46 9.49 -0.75
C PRO A 209 8.31 10.43 0.10
N ILE A 210 9.62 10.61 -0.21
CA ILE A 210 10.47 11.58 0.51
C ILE A 210 9.95 13.01 0.31
N THR A 211 9.58 13.40 -0.91
CA THR A 211 9.06 14.74 -1.20
C THR A 211 7.73 14.98 -0.48
N LEU A 212 6.86 13.97 -0.44
CA LEU A 212 5.60 14.04 0.29
C LEU A 212 5.81 14.10 1.81
N LEU A 213 6.78 13.34 2.34
CA LEU A 213 7.21 13.43 3.73
C LEU A 213 7.74 14.84 4.07
N GLU A 214 8.56 15.44 3.21
CA GLU A 214 9.07 16.79 3.38
C GLU A 214 7.96 17.84 3.38
N LYS A 215 7.01 17.70 2.45
CA LYS A 215 5.85 18.59 2.33
C LYS A 215 4.92 18.49 3.54
N ASN A 216 4.67 17.28 4.03
CA ASN A 216 3.61 17.00 5.02
C ASN A 216 4.15 16.57 6.39
N GLY A 217 5.44 16.75 6.66
CA GLY A 217 6.11 16.25 7.87
C GLY A 217 5.44 16.67 9.19
N ASP A 218 4.95 17.91 9.28
CA ASP A 218 4.24 18.39 10.47
C ASP A 218 2.87 17.72 10.65
N ALA A 219 2.17 17.44 9.55
CA ALA A 219 0.89 16.73 9.59
C ALA A 219 1.04 15.23 9.94
N LEU A 220 2.22 14.66 9.67
CA LEU A 220 2.58 13.27 9.97
C LEU A 220 3.15 13.10 11.37
N ARG A 221 3.95 14.06 11.84
CA ARG A 221 4.67 14.00 13.12
C ARG A 221 3.72 13.71 14.27
N ASN A 222 3.97 12.60 14.97
CA ASN A 222 3.15 12.11 16.10
C ASN A 222 1.68 11.78 15.78
N ARG A 223 1.27 11.87 14.50
CA ARG A 223 -0.11 11.60 14.05
C ARG A 223 -0.20 10.36 13.18
N THR A 224 0.88 9.99 12.49
CA THR A 224 0.96 8.77 11.68
C THR A 224 2.00 7.83 12.28
N LEU A 225 1.60 6.58 12.55
CA LEU A 225 2.52 5.53 12.97
C LEU A 225 3.21 4.94 11.72
N VAL A 226 4.54 4.84 11.73
CA VAL A 226 5.33 4.46 10.55
C VAL A 226 6.23 3.26 10.85
N ARG A 227 6.18 2.24 10.00
CA ARG A 227 7.09 1.08 9.99
C ARG A 227 7.74 0.91 8.62
N LEU A 228 9.05 0.66 8.61
CA LEU A 228 9.85 0.31 7.45
C LEU A 228 10.44 -1.08 7.66
N LEU A 229 10.14 -2.04 6.78
CA LEU A 229 10.72 -3.38 6.77
C LEU A 229 11.57 -3.54 5.51
N SER A 230 12.86 -3.85 5.67
CA SER A 230 13.77 -4.13 4.56
C SER A 230 14.30 -5.56 4.61
N ALA A 231 14.73 -6.07 3.46
CA ALA A 231 15.41 -7.36 3.34
C ALA A 231 16.92 -7.13 3.22
N GLU A 232 17.73 -7.85 3.98
CA GLU A 232 19.20 -7.72 3.93
C GLU A 232 19.77 -8.02 2.53
N LEU A 233 19.18 -8.97 1.81
CA LEU A 233 19.66 -9.36 0.47
C LEU A 233 19.14 -8.43 -0.65
N ASP A 234 18.24 -7.48 -0.35
CA ASP A 234 17.72 -6.48 -1.30
C ASP A 234 18.60 -5.23 -1.35
N THR A 235 19.85 -5.41 -1.76
CA THR A 235 20.89 -4.36 -1.71
C THR A 235 20.57 -3.14 -2.59
N ARG A 236 19.71 -3.28 -3.60
CA ARG A 236 19.27 -2.18 -4.48
C ARG A 236 18.50 -1.10 -3.71
N GLN A 237 17.84 -1.44 -2.60
CA GLN A 237 17.02 -0.50 -1.82
C GLN A 237 17.67 -0.06 -0.51
N THR A 238 18.84 -0.59 -0.14
CA THR A 238 19.52 -0.25 1.12
C THR A 238 19.71 1.26 1.28
N GLU A 239 20.33 1.92 0.29
CA GLU A 239 20.58 3.36 0.36
C GLU A 239 19.29 4.19 0.22
N PRO A 240 18.37 3.90 -0.72
CA PRO A 240 17.04 4.51 -0.75
C PRO A 240 16.27 4.50 0.59
N ILE A 241 16.25 3.36 1.27
CA ILE A 241 15.57 3.20 2.57
C ILE A 241 16.34 3.95 3.67
N ALA A 242 17.67 3.95 3.65
CA ALA A 242 18.48 4.77 4.55
C ALA A 242 18.23 6.27 4.35
N ALA A 243 18.09 6.73 3.10
CA ALA A 243 17.75 8.11 2.78
C ALA A 243 16.36 8.50 3.28
N MET A 244 15.39 7.60 3.21
CA MET A 244 14.06 7.80 3.80
C MET A 244 14.15 7.98 5.32
N GLN A 245 14.87 7.10 6.02
CA GLN A 245 15.07 7.18 7.48
C GLN A 245 15.72 8.49 7.89
N ARG A 246 16.81 8.91 7.23
CA ARG A 246 17.48 10.19 7.51
C ARG A 246 16.54 11.39 7.33
N ASN A 247 15.61 11.35 6.38
CA ASN A 247 14.62 12.41 6.21
C ASN A 247 13.56 12.39 7.32
N MET A 248 13.10 11.20 7.75
CA MET A 248 12.20 11.09 8.90
C MET A 248 12.86 11.61 10.18
N GLU A 249 14.12 11.27 10.43
CA GLU A 249 14.91 11.77 11.56
C GLU A 249 15.04 13.29 11.54
N ARG A 250 15.46 13.85 10.38
CA ARG A 250 15.57 15.30 10.18
C ARG A 250 14.27 16.03 10.45
N LEU A 251 13.14 15.47 10.00
CA LEU A 251 11.80 16.04 10.17
C LEU A 251 11.14 15.65 11.50
N LYS A 252 11.84 14.86 12.33
CA LYS A 252 11.36 14.34 13.62
C LYS A 252 10.05 13.55 13.49
N VAL A 253 9.84 12.84 12.39
CA VAL A 253 8.71 11.92 12.21
C VAL A 253 9.09 10.57 12.84
N PRO A 254 8.45 10.15 13.94
CA PRO A 254 8.79 8.90 14.59
C PRO A 254 8.49 7.72 13.67
N HIS A 255 9.43 6.79 13.58
CA HIS A 255 9.27 5.58 12.77
C HIS A 255 10.02 4.43 13.43
N LYS A 256 9.66 3.21 13.05
CA LYS A 256 10.40 2.01 13.38
C LYS A 256 10.92 1.39 12.10
N SER A 257 12.17 0.95 12.10
CA SER A 257 12.83 0.37 10.94
C SER A 257 13.47 -0.95 11.34
N ILE A 258 13.24 -2.00 10.56
CA ILE A 258 13.81 -3.32 10.79
C ILE A 258 14.33 -3.87 9.47
N GLU A 259 15.59 -4.25 9.45
CA GLU A 259 16.19 -5.06 8.39
C GLU A 259 16.11 -6.54 8.78
N ILE A 260 15.47 -7.34 7.95
CA ILE A 260 15.29 -8.77 8.16
C ILE A 260 16.53 -9.51 7.64
N LYS A 261 17.30 -10.08 8.58
CA LYS A 261 18.55 -10.80 8.31
C LYS A 261 18.30 -12.07 7.51
N GLY A 262 19.11 -12.29 6.47
CA GLY A 262 19.02 -13.42 5.56
C GLY A 262 17.78 -13.45 4.65
N ALA A 263 16.86 -12.49 4.77
CA ALA A 263 15.68 -12.45 3.91
C ALA A 263 16.04 -11.94 2.50
N ASP A 264 15.42 -12.57 1.50
CA ASP A 264 15.39 -12.10 0.13
C ASP A 264 14.25 -11.08 -0.09
N ARG A 265 14.16 -10.52 -1.30
CA ARG A 265 13.10 -9.58 -1.66
C ARG A 265 11.79 -10.31 -1.98
N SER A 266 11.26 -11.05 -1.00
CA SER A 266 9.95 -11.70 -1.08
C SER A 266 9.06 -11.24 0.09
N TYR A 267 7.76 -11.11 -0.18
CA TYR A 267 6.81 -10.61 0.82
C TYR A 267 6.72 -11.56 2.02
N ASP A 268 6.63 -12.86 1.75
CA ASP A 268 6.51 -13.93 2.73
C ASP A 268 7.77 -14.08 3.59
N SER A 269 8.97 -14.06 3.00
CA SER A 269 10.23 -14.16 3.77
C SER A 269 10.41 -12.99 4.72
N ILE A 270 10.15 -11.76 4.27
CA ILE A 270 10.30 -10.56 5.08
C ILE A 270 9.29 -10.57 6.23
N LEU A 271 8.02 -10.82 5.93
CA LEU A 271 6.97 -10.78 6.94
C LEU A 271 7.10 -11.94 7.93
N ALA A 272 7.49 -13.14 7.49
CA ALA A 272 7.84 -14.26 8.37
C ALA A 272 9.03 -13.94 9.28
N GLY A 273 10.11 -13.38 8.71
CA GLY A 273 11.33 -13.04 9.43
C GLY A 273 11.16 -11.87 10.41
N THR A 274 10.04 -11.15 10.34
CA THR A 274 9.69 -10.09 11.31
C THR A 274 9.28 -10.68 12.67
N GLY A 275 8.90 -11.96 12.74
CA GLY A 275 8.48 -12.61 13.99
C GLY A 275 7.21 -12.00 14.59
N SER A 276 7.11 -11.95 15.92
CA SER A 276 5.94 -11.38 16.62
C SER A 276 5.71 -9.89 16.31
N TYR A 277 6.79 -9.18 15.96
CA TYR A 277 6.73 -7.76 15.62
C TYR A 277 5.89 -7.46 14.36
N ALA A 278 5.64 -8.47 13.52
CA ALA A 278 4.76 -8.34 12.35
C ALA A 278 3.36 -7.83 12.76
N TYR A 279 2.87 -8.27 13.93
CA TYR A 279 1.52 -8.01 14.44
C TYR A 279 1.48 -6.94 15.53
N GLU A 280 2.51 -6.87 16.37
CA GLU A 280 2.62 -5.89 17.46
C GLU A 280 2.51 -4.45 16.95
N PHE A 281 3.00 -4.18 15.74
CA PHE A 281 2.82 -2.88 15.09
C PHE A 281 1.34 -2.49 14.92
N TRP A 282 0.50 -3.43 14.52
CA TRP A 282 -0.94 -3.19 14.35
C TRP A 282 -1.68 -3.14 15.68
N ALA A 283 -1.21 -3.87 16.69
CA ALA A 283 -1.68 -3.71 18.07
C ALA A 283 -1.37 -2.29 18.60
N GLU A 284 -0.17 -1.75 18.34
CA GLU A 284 0.18 -0.37 18.67
C GLU A 284 -0.70 0.64 17.90
N ALA A 285 -0.91 0.43 16.59
CA ALA A 285 -1.79 1.26 15.79
C ALA A 285 -3.19 1.33 16.42
N ALA A 286 -3.73 0.20 16.86
CA ALA A 286 -5.02 0.15 17.55
C ALA A 286 -5.03 0.77 18.94
N ALA A 287 -3.93 0.69 19.69
CA ALA A 287 -3.83 1.38 20.97
C ALA A 287 -3.88 2.90 20.78
N ARG A 288 -3.22 3.43 19.74
CA ARG A 288 -3.27 4.86 19.40
C ARG A 288 -4.67 5.35 19.03
N MET A 289 -5.49 4.50 18.41
CA MET A 289 -6.90 4.81 18.15
C MET A 289 -7.69 5.15 19.43
N LYS A 290 -7.38 4.53 20.57
CA LYS A 290 -8.16 4.69 21.80
C LYS A 290 -7.83 5.96 22.59
N ILE A 291 -6.72 6.62 22.24
CA ILE A 291 -6.16 7.77 22.96
C ILE A 291 -6.42 9.09 22.19
N SER A 292 -6.75 8.99 20.90
CA SER A 292 -7.03 10.10 19.98
C SER A 292 -8.47 10.61 20.07
#